data_AF-A0A1Q5QU40-F1
#
_entry.id   AF-A0A1Q5QU40-F1
#
_cell.length_a   1.000
_cell.length_b   1.000
_cell.length_c   1.000
_cell.angle_alpha   90.00
_cell.angle_beta   90.00
_cell.angle_gamma   90.00
#
_symmetry.space_group_name_H-M   'P 1'
#
loop_
_entity.id
_entity.type
_entity.pdbx_description
1 polymer ?
#
loop_
_entity_poly.entity_id
_entity_poly.type
_entity_poly.pdbx_seq_one_letter_code
_entity_poly.pdbx_strand_id
1 'polypeptide(L)'
;MSNAIVKAIEQMIIKITIVEPLMRSLQMASSGLGGFSFGGIGGGATSSTGFTGGLGGLYHTGGIIGSEPTSMRYIHGAYFDDAPRFHTGGIAGNEVPIIAQRGEGVFTPGQMAALGASAGGGRSPQVTINNYTDASPAVEQAPNGDITVTLRKMVDGAVGDSLSTGTGRRVLGGQYGLKPFTGQ
;
A
#
# COMPACT_ATOMS: atom_id res chain seq x y z
N MET A 1 -9.49 -38.62 -43.85
CA MET A 1 -8.66 -37.51 -43.30
C MET A 1 -8.58 -36.29 -44.22
N SER A 2 -8.71 -36.43 -45.55
CA SER A 2 -8.73 -35.32 -46.52
C SER A 2 -9.88 -34.31 -46.33
N ASN A 3 -11.10 -34.78 -46.06
CA ASN A 3 -12.27 -33.89 -45.90
C ASN A 3 -12.17 -32.94 -44.68
N ALA A 4 -11.37 -33.29 -43.66
CA ALA A 4 -11.15 -32.42 -42.50
C ALA A 4 -10.22 -31.25 -42.82
N ILE A 5 -9.21 -31.48 -43.67
CA ILE A 5 -8.27 -30.45 -44.12
C ILE A 5 -8.97 -29.49 -45.09
N VAL A 6 -9.79 -30.02 -46.00
CA VAL A 6 -10.58 -29.19 -46.94
C VAL A 6 -11.57 -28.29 -46.18
N LYS A 7 -12.31 -28.85 -45.21
CA LYS A 7 -13.21 -28.06 -44.35
C LYS A 7 -12.47 -27.02 -43.52
N ALA A 8 -11.25 -27.32 -43.05
CA ALA A 8 -10.45 -26.36 -42.30
C ALA A 8 -9.98 -25.19 -43.17
N ILE A 9 -9.61 -25.45 -44.43
CA ILE A 9 -9.22 -24.42 -45.40
C ILE A 9 -10.43 -23.59 -45.83
N GLU A 10 -11.58 -24.21 -46.13
CA GLU A 10 -12.82 -23.50 -46.46
C GLU A 10 -13.27 -22.58 -45.32
N GLN A 11 -13.22 -23.06 -44.07
CA GLN A 11 -13.53 -22.26 -42.88
C GLN A 11 -12.58 -21.06 -42.72
N MET A 12 -11.27 -21.26 -42.97
CA MET A 12 -10.29 -20.18 -42.90
C MET A 12 -10.51 -19.12 -43.97
N ILE A 13 -10.79 -19.53 -45.22
CA ILE A 13 -11.07 -18.62 -46.33
C ILE A 13 -12.33 -17.81 -46.08
N ILE A 14 -13.43 -18.45 -45.66
CA ILE A 14 -14.71 -17.78 -45.33
C ILE A 14 -14.52 -16.78 -44.18
N LYS A 15 -13.72 -17.14 -43.17
CA LYS A 15 -13.46 -16.28 -42.01
C LYS A 15 -12.75 -14.97 -42.38
N ILE A 16 -11.77 -15.03 -43.30
CA ILE A 16 -11.02 -13.86 -43.74
C ILE A 16 -11.81 -13.02 -44.77
N THR A 17 -12.52 -13.65 -45.71
CA THR A 17 -13.21 -12.90 -46.78
C THR A 17 -14.58 -12.36 -46.40
N ILE A 18 -15.28 -12.99 -45.46
CA ILE A 18 -16.67 -12.63 -45.14
C ILE A 18 -16.79 -12.19 -43.68
N VAL A 19 -16.30 -13.01 -42.75
CA VAL A 19 -16.56 -12.79 -41.32
C VAL A 19 -15.78 -11.58 -40.78
N GLU A 20 -14.50 -11.44 -41.12
CA GLU A 20 -13.69 -10.28 -40.71
C GLU A 20 -14.23 -8.92 -41.20
N PRO A 21 -14.58 -8.73 -42.50
CA PRO A 21 -15.17 -7.47 -42.95
C PRO A 21 -16.58 -7.24 -42.41
N LEU A 22 -17.38 -8.28 -42.15
CA LEU A 22 -18.67 -8.15 -41.46
C LEU A 22 -18.52 -7.72 -40.00
N MET A 23 -17.53 -8.27 -39.27
CA MET A 23 -17.26 -7.83 -37.90
C MET A 23 -16.74 -6.39 -37.86
N ARG A 24 -15.88 -6.00 -38.80
CA ARG A 24 -15.42 -4.60 -38.93
C ARG A 24 -16.55 -3.64 -39.29
N SER A 25 -17.43 -4.03 -40.22
CA SER A 25 -18.57 -3.19 -40.60
C SER A 25 -19.65 -3.16 -39.52
N LEU A 26 -19.86 -4.22 -38.74
CA LEU A 26 -20.72 -4.19 -37.55
C LEU A 26 -20.12 -3.32 -36.44
N GLN A 27 -18.80 -3.34 -36.24
CA GLN A 27 -18.09 -2.45 -35.31
C GLN A 27 -18.12 -0.98 -35.74
N MET A 28 -18.15 -0.70 -37.05
CA MET A 28 -18.38 0.65 -37.58
C MET A 28 -19.86 1.04 -37.57
N ALA A 29 -20.78 0.09 -37.77
CA ALA A 29 -22.22 0.34 -37.70
C ALA A 29 -22.69 0.56 -36.26
N SER A 30 -22.06 -0.07 -35.27
CA SER A 30 -22.26 0.25 -33.86
C SER A 30 -21.67 1.60 -33.44
N SER A 31 -20.74 2.16 -34.23
CA SER A 31 -20.29 3.56 -34.04
C SER A 31 -21.11 4.59 -34.84
N GLY A 32 -21.81 4.16 -35.89
CA GLY A 32 -22.64 5.01 -36.76
C GLY A 32 -24.13 5.07 -36.43
N LEU A 33 -24.65 4.14 -35.62
CA LEU A 33 -26.05 4.11 -35.17
C LEU A 33 -26.13 4.42 -33.67
N GLY A 34 -26.03 5.71 -33.33
CA GLY A 34 -26.47 6.25 -32.05
C GLY A 34 -25.69 5.79 -30.81
N GLY A 35 -24.66 6.56 -30.43
CA GLY A 35 -24.47 6.95 -29.02
C GLY A 35 -24.13 5.89 -27.96
N PHE A 36 -23.72 4.67 -28.33
CA PHE A 36 -23.18 3.70 -27.36
C PHE A 36 -21.66 3.56 -27.51
N SER A 37 -20.93 4.61 -27.14
CA SER A 37 -19.48 4.57 -26.99
C SER A 37 -19.11 3.97 -25.64
N PHE A 38 -18.93 2.66 -25.58
CA PHE A 38 -18.36 1.97 -24.43
C PHE A 38 -16.84 2.20 -24.42
N GLY A 39 -16.36 3.16 -23.61
CA GLY A 39 -14.96 3.27 -23.23
C GLY A 39 -14.01 3.99 -24.20
N GLY A 40 -13.89 5.31 -24.01
CA GLY A 40 -12.63 6.06 -24.15
C GLY A 40 -12.18 6.52 -25.54
N ILE A 41 -12.23 7.83 -25.79
CA ILE A 41 -11.07 8.70 -26.11
C ILE A 41 -11.57 10.06 -26.63
N GLY A 42 -11.10 11.13 -25.98
CA GLY A 42 -10.69 12.39 -26.62
C GLY A 42 -11.74 13.20 -27.38
N GLY A 43 -12.22 14.26 -26.73
CA GLY A 43 -12.46 15.57 -27.36
C GLY A 43 -13.27 15.60 -28.66
N GLY A 44 -14.59 15.60 -28.54
CA GLY A 44 -15.47 15.91 -29.66
C GLY A 44 -16.89 16.05 -29.16
N ALA A 45 -17.43 17.27 -29.22
CA ALA A 45 -18.83 17.54 -28.93
C ALA A 45 -19.71 16.79 -29.92
N THR A 46 -20.26 15.64 -29.51
CA THR A 46 -21.35 14.97 -30.21
C THR A 46 -22.60 15.11 -29.38
N SER A 47 -23.43 16.08 -29.74
CA SER A 47 -24.80 16.22 -29.27
C SER A 47 -25.62 15.01 -29.71
N SER A 48 -25.75 14.01 -28.83
CA SER A 48 -26.71 12.91 -28.97
C SER A 48 -27.69 12.96 -27.79
N THR A 49 -28.87 13.52 -28.04
CA THR A 49 -30.17 13.16 -27.45
C THR A 49 -30.16 12.56 -26.03
N GLY A 50 -30.47 13.38 -25.03
CA GLY A 50 -31.32 12.98 -23.89
C GLY A 50 -30.74 12.14 -22.75
N PHE A 51 -29.46 11.75 -22.76
CA PHE A 51 -28.84 11.06 -21.63
C PHE A 51 -27.76 11.93 -20.98
N THR A 52 -28.14 12.66 -19.93
CA THR A 52 -27.26 13.53 -19.11
C THR A 52 -26.51 12.74 -18.02
N GLY A 53 -26.42 11.41 -18.15
CA GLY A 53 -25.83 10.53 -17.16
C GLY A 53 -24.56 9.87 -17.67
N GLY A 54 -23.51 9.89 -16.85
CA GLY A 54 -22.24 9.21 -17.11
C GLY A 54 -22.18 7.85 -16.41
N LEU A 55 -21.11 7.11 -16.68
CA LEU A 55 -20.75 5.93 -15.90
C LEU A 55 -19.95 6.38 -14.68
N GLY A 56 -20.42 6.05 -13.47
CA GLY A 56 -19.69 6.24 -12.22
C GLY A 56 -19.02 4.94 -11.77
N GLY A 57 -17.80 5.05 -11.23
CA GLY A 57 -17.06 3.90 -10.66
C GLY A 57 -17.51 3.57 -9.23
N LEU A 58 -17.55 2.28 -8.89
CA LEU A 58 -17.95 1.76 -7.59
C LEU A 58 -16.74 1.24 -6.82
N TYR A 59 -16.31 1.97 -5.79
CA TYR A 59 -15.11 1.66 -5.02
C TYR A 59 -15.40 1.03 -3.65
N HIS A 60 -16.43 0.17 -3.55
CA HIS A 60 -16.83 -0.47 -2.28
C HIS A 60 -15.75 -1.41 -1.71
N THR A 61 -14.89 -1.96 -2.57
CA THR A 61 -13.76 -2.82 -2.19
C THR A 61 -12.45 -2.05 -2.01
N GLY A 62 -12.50 -0.72 -2.11
CA GLY A 62 -11.35 0.14 -2.24
C GLY A 62 -10.74 0.10 -3.64
N GLY A 63 -9.64 0.83 -3.80
CA GLY A 63 -8.82 0.86 -5.02
C GLY A 63 -8.32 2.26 -5.38
N ILE A 64 -7.56 2.34 -6.46
CA ILE A 64 -6.98 3.59 -6.96
C ILE A 64 -7.81 4.16 -8.12
N ILE A 65 -8.23 5.42 -7.96
CA ILE A 65 -9.08 6.11 -8.92
C ILE A 65 -8.37 6.22 -10.27
N GLY A 66 -9.01 5.70 -11.32
CA GLY A 66 -8.57 5.82 -12.71
C GLY A 66 -7.38 4.94 -13.13
N SER A 67 -6.85 4.08 -12.26
CA SER A 67 -5.82 3.09 -12.63
C SER A 67 -6.29 1.65 -12.48
N GLU A 68 -7.21 1.38 -11.57
CA GLU A 68 -7.71 0.03 -11.32
C GLU A 68 -9.08 -0.20 -11.97
N PRO A 69 -9.33 -1.40 -12.54
CA PRO A 69 -10.65 -1.77 -13.01
C PRO A 69 -11.64 -1.73 -11.84
N THR A 70 -12.75 -1.02 -12.04
CA THR A 70 -13.84 -0.94 -11.07
C THR A 70 -15.15 -1.26 -11.76
N SER A 71 -16.13 -1.78 -11.01
CA SER A 71 -17.49 -1.86 -11.52
C SER A 71 -18.01 -0.47 -11.82
N MET A 72 -18.67 -0.32 -12.96
CA MET A 72 -19.27 0.94 -13.37
C MET A 72 -20.79 0.81 -13.41
N ARG A 73 -21.49 1.84 -12.96
CA ARG A 73 -22.95 1.93 -13.05
C ARG A 73 -23.33 3.26 -13.68
N TYR A 74 -24.43 3.25 -14.43
CA TYR A 74 -25.07 4.49 -14.86
C TYR A 74 -25.54 5.30 -13.64
N ILE A 75 -25.15 6.57 -13.60
CA ILE A 75 -25.57 7.53 -12.58
C ILE A 75 -25.95 8.83 -13.30
N HIS A 76 -27.09 9.40 -12.92
CA HIS A 76 -27.53 10.69 -13.45
C HIS A 76 -26.59 11.81 -12.95
N GLY A 77 -26.17 12.73 -13.82
CA GLY A 77 -25.18 13.76 -13.49
C GLY A 77 -25.54 14.61 -12.26
N ALA A 78 -26.82 14.88 -12.03
CA ALA A 78 -27.33 15.66 -10.90
C ALA A 78 -26.91 15.12 -9.51
N TYR A 79 -26.54 13.84 -9.39
CA TYR A 79 -26.01 13.30 -8.13
C TYR A 79 -24.61 13.84 -7.78
N PHE A 80 -23.93 14.50 -8.70
CA PHE A 80 -22.60 15.07 -8.50
C PHE A 80 -22.58 16.59 -8.30
N ASP A 81 -23.71 17.28 -8.42
CA ASP A 81 -23.77 18.76 -8.33
C ASP A 81 -23.20 19.27 -6.99
N ASP A 82 -23.52 18.56 -5.90
CA ASP A 82 -23.05 18.85 -4.54
C ASP A 82 -22.24 17.68 -3.92
N ALA A 83 -21.67 16.81 -4.75
CA ALA A 83 -20.93 15.65 -4.25
C ALA A 83 -19.65 16.08 -3.50
N PRO A 84 -19.40 15.53 -2.29
CA PRO A 84 -18.20 15.81 -1.52
C PRO A 84 -16.89 15.51 -2.27
N ARG A 85 -15.85 16.28 -1.94
CA ARG A 85 -14.49 16.15 -2.47
C ARG A 85 -13.52 15.82 -1.33
N PHE A 86 -12.81 14.70 -1.45
CA PHE A 86 -11.88 14.21 -0.42
C PHE A 86 -10.42 14.32 -0.86
N HIS A 87 -10.06 15.35 -1.64
CA HIS A 87 -8.72 15.50 -2.23
C HIS A 87 -7.60 15.61 -1.18
N THR A 88 -7.92 16.07 0.02
CA THR A 88 -6.99 16.15 1.16
C THR A 88 -7.13 14.96 2.12
N GLY A 89 -7.84 13.91 1.70
CA GLY A 89 -8.29 12.82 2.55
C GLY A 89 -9.58 13.14 3.31
N GLY A 90 -10.16 12.10 3.90
CA GLY A 90 -11.37 12.17 4.72
C GLY A 90 -12.10 10.83 4.77
N ILE A 91 -13.20 10.81 5.51
CA ILE A 91 -14.05 9.62 5.64
C ILE A 91 -15.39 9.95 4.98
N ALA A 92 -15.71 9.22 3.91
CA ALA A 92 -17.02 9.28 3.29
C ALA A 92 -18.09 8.67 4.20
N GLY A 93 -19.35 9.07 4.02
CA GLY A 93 -20.49 8.41 4.67
C GLY A 93 -20.71 6.99 4.14
N ASN A 94 -21.84 6.38 4.48
CA ASN A 94 -22.13 4.98 4.14
C ASN A 94 -22.02 4.67 2.63
N GLU A 95 -22.85 5.31 1.81
CA GLU A 95 -22.84 5.17 0.35
C GLU A 95 -23.25 6.52 -0.24
N VAL A 96 -22.28 7.23 -0.81
CA VAL A 96 -22.48 8.59 -1.31
C VAL A 96 -21.69 8.80 -2.60
N PRO A 97 -22.21 9.58 -3.56
CA PRO A 97 -21.42 10.02 -4.70
C PRO A 97 -20.31 10.96 -4.20
N ILE A 98 -19.10 10.80 -4.74
CA ILE A 98 -17.96 11.65 -4.42
C ILE A 98 -17.28 12.07 -5.72
N ILE A 99 -16.67 13.26 -5.71
CA ILE A 99 -15.78 13.69 -6.79
C ILE A 99 -14.36 13.42 -6.32
N ALA A 100 -13.68 12.51 -7.03
CA ALA A 100 -12.32 12.09 -6.74
C ALA A 100 -11.39 12.38 -7.92
N GLN A 101 -10.12 12.64 -7.65
CA GLN A 101 -9.07 12.82 -8.66
C GLN A 101 -8.41 11.48 -9.00
N ARG A 102 -7.91 11.37 -10.24
CA ARG A 102 -7.10 10.21 -10.65
C ARG A 102 -5.88 10.08 -9.74
N GLY A 103 -5.61 8.88 -9.27
CA GLY A 103 -4.51 8.58 -8.35
C GLY A 103 -4.88 8.69 -6.86
N GLU A 104 -6.08 9.16 -6.51
CA GLU A 104 -6.58 9.06 -5.13
C GLU A 104 -6.90 7.60 -4.78
N GLY A 105 -6.70 7.24 -3.51
CA GLY A 105 -7.00 5.91 -2.99
C GLY A 105 -8.31 5.89 -2.19
N VAL A 106 -9.18 4.94 -2.49
CA VAL A 106 -10.35 4.62 -1.67
C VAL A 106 -9.99 3.40 -0.82
N PHE A 107 -10.15 3.50 0.49
CA PHE A 107 -9.84 2.42 1.41
C PHE A 107 -11.09 2.00 2.19
N THR A 108 -11.31 0.70 2.27
CA THR A 108 -12.34 0.13 3.14
C THR A 108 -11.95 0.30 4.61
N PRO A 109 -12.91 0.28 5.55
CA PRO A 109 -12.60 0.30 6.98
C PRO A 109 -11.63 -0.83 7.39
N GLY A 110 -11.77 -2.02 6.81
CA GLY A 110 -10.86 -3.14 7.04
C GLY A 110 -9.45 -2.88 6.53
N GLN A 111 -9.29 -2.25 5.35
CA GLN A 111 -7.98 -1.87 4.83
C GLN A 111 -7.34 -0.76 5.67
N MET A 112 -8.10 0.25 6.10
CA MET A 112 -7.59 1.27 7.02
C MET A 112 -7.20 0.69 8.38
N ALA A 113 -7.99 -0.24 8.92
CA ALA A 113 -7.66 -0.95 10.14
C ALA A 113 -6.40 -1.81 9.98
N ALA A 114 -6.23 -2.48 8.84
CA ALA A 114 -5.02 -3.25 8.54
C ALA A 114 -3.78 -2.35 8.38
N LEU A 115 -3.93 -1.16 7.78
CA LEU A 115 -2.86 -0.16 7.68
C LEU A 115 -2.54 0.45 9.05
N GLY A 116 -3.54 0.73 9.88
CA GLY A 116 -3.34 1.18 11.26
C GLY A 116 -2.72 0.08 12.12
N ALA A 117 -3.08 -1.18 11.89
CA ALA A 117 -2.50 -2.34 12.54
C ALA A 117 -1.12 -2.69 11.99
N SER A 118 -0.73 -2.27 10.79
CA SER A 118 0.63 -2.42 10.28
C SER A 118 1.51 -1.22 10.65
N ALA A 119 0.93 -0.04 10.82
CA ALA A 119 1.59 1.15 11.36
C ALA A 119 1.76 1.09 12.89
N GLY A 120 0.82 0.47 13.61
CA GLY A 120 0.85 0.24 15.06
C GLY A 120 1.25 -1.17 15.49
N GLY A 121 1.22 -2.14 14.58
CA GLY A 121 1.75 -3.50 14.73
C GLY A 121 2.97 -3.72 13.85
N GLY A 122 3.65 -2.62 13.49
CA GLY A 122 5.03 -2.65 13.05
C GLY A 122 5.86 -3.20 14.19
N ARG A 123 6.07 -4.52 14.17
CA ARG A 123 7.11 -5.29 14.86
C ARG A 123 7.75 -4.46 15.98
N SER A 124 7.19 -4.55 17.20
CA SER A 124 7.72 -3.82 18.36
C SER A 124 9.24 -3.79 18.26
N PRO A 125 9.90 -2.61 18.29
CA PRO A 125 11.34 -2.53 18.10
C PRO A 125 12.02 -3.59 18.96
N GLN A 126 12.62 -4.59 18.32
CA GLN A 126 13.23 -5.70 19.03
C GLN A 126 14.55 -5.19 19.59
N VAL A 127 14.57 -4.86 20.88
CA VAL A 127 15.77 -4.44 21.59
C VAL A 127 16.40 -5.66 22.25
N THR A 128 17.49 -6.15 21.69
CA THR A 128 18.33 -7.17 22.31
C THR A 128 19.43 -6.49 23.12
N ILE A 129 19.50 -6.76 24.42
CA ILE A 129 20.55 -6.25 25.31
C ILE A 129 21.46 -7.40 25.68
N ASN A 130 22.64 -7.46 25.07
CA ASN A 130 23.70 -8.36 25.46
C ASN A 130 24.49 -7.71 26.60
N ASN A 131 24.16 -8.06 27.84
CA ASN A 131 24.91 -7.61 29.00
C ASN A 131 26.03 -8.60 29.33
N TYR A 132 27.26 -8.12 29.34
CA TYR A 132 28.47 -8.89 29.65
C TYR A 132 29.02 -8.61 31.06
N THR A 133 28.26 -7.88 31.87
CA THR A 133 28.59 -7.53 33.25
C THR A 133 27.50 -8.07 34.20
N ASP A 134 27.76 -8.07 35.50
CA ASP A 134 26.76 -8.41 36.54
C ASP A 134 25.67 -7.32 36.72
N ALA A 135 25.64 -6.29 35.88
CA ALA A 135 24.59 -5.28 35.91
C ALA A 135 23.21 -5.93 35.67
N SER A 136 22.16 -5.41 36.30
CA SER A 136 20.79 -5.87 36.02
C SER A 136 20.12 -4.85 35.09
N PRO A 137 19.85 -5.20 33.81
CA PRO A 137 19.14 -4.31 32.91
C PRO A 137 17.65 -4.31 33.25
N ALA A 138 17.06 -3.13 33.34
CA ALA A 138 15.62 -2.93 33.39
C ALA A 138 15.16 -2.29 32.08
N VAL A 139 14.16 -2.89 31.44
CA VAL A 139 13.58 -2.41 30.17
C VAL A 139 12.13 -2.05 30.42
N GLU A 140 11.77 -0.82 30.10
CA GLU A 140 10.39 -0.33 30.17
C GLU A 140 9.99 0.24 28.82
N GLN A 141 8.82 -0.17 28.33
CA GLN A 141 8.22 0.37 27.12
C GLN A 141 7.04 1.25 27.53
N ALA A 142 7.10 2.52 27.16
CA ALA A 142 6.01 3.46 27.40
C ALA A 142 4.87 3.28 26.38
N PRO A 143 3.63 3.68 26.70
CA PRO A 143 2.47 3.53 25.80
C PRO A 143 2.60 4.28 24.46
N ASN A 144 3.48 5.27 24.38
CA ASN A 144 3.80 6.02 23.17
C ASN A 144 4.87 5.34 22.28
N GLY A 145 5.41 4.18 22.71
CA GLY A 145 6.44 3.44 21.98
C GLY A 145 7.87 3.76 22.39
N ASP A 146 8.11 4.71 23.30
CA ASP A 146 9.45 4.99 23.81
C ASP A 146 9.99 3.81 24.62
N ILE A 147 11.27 3.49 24.44
CA ILE A 147 11.95 2.40 25.16
C ILE A 147 13.00 3.00 26.08
N THR A 148 12.88 2.76 27.38
CA THR A 148 13.87 3.15 28.37
C THR A 148 14.65 1.91 28.81
N VAL A 149 15.98 1.95 28.64
CA VAL A 149 16.89 0.91 29.14
C VAL A 149 17.71 1.50 30.28
N THR A 150 17.52 0.94 31.49
CA THR A 150 18.26 1.35 32.68
C THR A 150 19.29 0.29 33.05
N LEU A 151 20.56 0.68 33.10
CA LEU A 151 21.68 -0.19 33.51
C LEU A 151 22.17 0.21 34.91
N ARG A 152 21.77 -0.53 35.94
CA ARG A 152 22.25 -0.30 37.31
C ARG A 152 23.64 -0.92 37.49
N LYS A 153 24.55 -0.20 38.16
CA LYS A 153 25.92 -0.65 38.51
C LYS A 153 26.84 -0.92 37.32
N MET A 154 26.59 -0.29 36.16
CA MET A 154 27.44 -0.48 34.98
C MET A 154 28.91 -0.11 35.21
N VAL A 155 29.16 0.96 35.97
CA VAL A 155 30.52 1.45 36.25
C VAL A 155 31.23 0.50 37.21
N ASP A 156 30.54 0.06 38.26
CA ASP A 156 31.12 -0.87 39.25
C ASP A 156 31.46 -2.22 38.62
N GLY A 157 30.58 -2.76 37.76
CA GLY A 157 30.83 -3.97 36.99
C GLY A 157 32.02 -3.81 36.04
N ALA A 158 32.05 -2.74 35.25
CA ALA A 158 33.15 -2.45 34.32
C ALA A 158 34.50 -2.27 35.04
N VAL A 159 34.50 -1.60 36.19
CA VAL A 159 35.70 -1.42 37.02
C VAL A 159 36.13 -2.74 37.67
N GLY A 160 35.19 -3.54 38.17
CA GLY A 160 35.45 -4.88 38.71
C GLY A 160 36.12 -5.80 37.69
N ASP A 161 35.58 -5.86 36.48
CA ASP A 161 36.17 -6.63 35.37
C ASP A 161 37.54 -6.09 34.97
N SER A 162 37.70 -4.77 34.87
CA SER A 162 38.99 -4.16 34.51
C SER A 162 40.07 -4.42 35.55
N LEU A 163 39.71 -4.45 36.84
CA LEU A 163 40.60 -4.80 37.94
C LEU A 163 40.94 -6.29 37.97
N SER A 164 39.93 -7.15 37.76
CA SER A 164 40.07 -8.61 37.72
C SER A 164 40.95 -9.07 36.54
N THR A 165 40.74 -8.48 35.37
CA THR A 165 41.51 -8.78 34.14
C THR A 165 42.88 -8.07 34.09
N GLY A 166 43.18 -7.21 35.08
CA GLY A 166 44.49 -6.58 35.25
C GLY A 166 44.76 -5.32 34.41
N THR A 167 43.83 -4.92 33.54
CA THR A 167 43.94 -3.68 32.74
C THR A 167 43.86 -2.43 33.61
N GLY A 168 42.87 -2.36 34.49
CA GLY A 168 42.69 -1.26 35.44
C GLY A 168 43.86 -1.19 36.42
N ARG A 169 44.38 -2.35 36.84
CA ARG A 169 45.52 -2.46 37.75
C ARG A 169 46.79 -1.80 37.19
N ARG A 170 47.03 -1.92 35.88
CA ARG A 170 48.17 -1.28 35.20
C ARG A 170 48.05 0.25 35.20
N VAL A 171 46.86 0.76 34.92
CA VAL A 171 46.60 2.21 34.92
C VAL A 171 46.73 2.79 36.33
N LEU A 172 46.20 2.09 37.34
CA LEU A 172 46.29 2.49 38.74
C LEU A 172 47.73 2.51 39.27
N GLY A 173 48.56 1.54 38.89
CA GLY A 173 49.98 1.53 39.23
C GLY A 173 50.79 2.59 38.50
N GLY A 174 50.49 2.82 37.21
CA GLY A 174 51.24 3.76 36.37
C GLY A 174 50.89 5.23 36.58
N GLN A 175 49.62 5.56 36.79
CA GLN A 175 49.16 6.96 36.95
C GLN A 175 49.11 7.39 38.41
N TYR A 176 48.76 6.49 39.32
CA TYR A 176 48.49 6.81 40.72
C TYR A 176 49.49 6.15 41.69
N GLY A 177 50.48 5.42 41.18
CA GLY A 177 51.54 4.80 42.01
C GLY A 177 51.05 3.69 42.94
N LEU A 178 49.84 3.18 42.72
CA LEU A 178 49.23 2.18 43.60
C LEU A 178 49.93 0.83 43.43
N LYS A 179 50.44 0.28 44.54
CA LYS A 179 51.09 -1.03 44.58
C LYS A 179 50.10 -2.09 45.08
N PRO A 180 50.18 -3.33 44.57
CA PRO A 180 49.34 -4.42 45.07
C PRO A 180 49.54 -4.60 46.58
N PHE A 181 48.44 -4.66 47.34
CA PHE A 181 48.51 -5.03 48.75
C PHE A 181 48.85 -6.52 48.84
N THR A 182 50.08 -6.82 49.22
CA THR A 182 50.52 -8.17 49.60
C THR A 182 50.35 -8.28 51.10
N GLY A 183 49.14 -8.64 51.56
CA GLY A 183 48.90 -8.84 52.99
C GLY A 183 49.87 -9.87 53.55
N GLN A 184 50.66 -9.47 54.55
CA GLN A 184 51.35 -10.39 55.46
C GLN A 184 50.57 -10.45 56.77
#